data_AF-A0A7J4QA10-F1
#
_entry.id   AF-A0A7J4QA10-F1
#
_cell.length_a   1.000
_cell.length_b   1.000
_cell.length_c   1.000
_cell.angle_alpha   90.00
_cell.angle_beta   90.00
_cell.angle_gamma   90.00
#
_symmetry.space_group_name_H-M   'P 1'
#
loop_
_entity.id
_entity.type
_entity.pdbx_description
1 polymer ?
#
loop_
_entity_poly.entity_id
_entity_poly.type
_entity_poly.pdbx_seq_one_letter_code
_entity_poly.pdbx_strand_id
1 'polypeptide(L)'
;MEDNESKPEETGAEKPQSGMPKASALTLLKKHSLLYGVIAVLAVMLCLSVFTDVFEFTGGAVSGEKVKLDFYVMSQCPYGTQVEDAIAPVLEKLGDSVDFSINFIASDNGDGTFDSLHGQPEVDEDLRQVCAMKLAPEKYVDYIICQNKDIRNAGSNWQACAADAGIDVEEMKTCSEGAEGKALLSASIKKAEAVDAQGSPTIFVNGNAYNSGRDSLAFQRELCKSLRTHPECASTPECAADADCTAEQDKDGKCNAGKCSYTEPAQFDVVVVNDAKCGTACDTTGVLTTTRTLFKGANIRTADVSSDEGKKLVADLGLQKAPAYLFSSAVTESAAWKAKPTLASAFEQKGEWLKLLDEAVGATYWIDAKARAEYVKSLGVVLGDNKPTVNLFVMSQCPYGVQAEDALKPVLDALGTIIEFRLNYIASASGDGFQSLHGQAEVDEDIRQVCAAKIAPNKYLNYIACQNKDAKNVGSNWEKCAVESGIDKSALKACAEGPEGKGLLSASIKQANLFGATGSPTINIDGEDYGGARTASAMQAAICAAFDGVKPEGCKAVFTDAAVAAPTGGCGV
;
A
#
# COMPACT_ATOMS: atom_id res chain seq x y z
N MET A 1 15.47 -15.36 77.86
CA MET A 1 15.08 -14.26 76.96
C MET A 1 14.41 -14.94 75.78
N GLU A 2 13.28 -15.60 76.09
CA GLU A 2 11.91 -15.05 75.99
C GLU A 2 11.55 -14.90 74.51
N ASP A 3 10.97 -15.94 73.89
CA ASP A 3 9.54 -16.37 73.94
C ASP A 3 8.74 -15.66 72.82
N ASN A 4 8.30 -16.38 71.79
CA ASN A 4 6.99 -17.05 71.67
C ASN A 4 5.94 -16.06 71.12
N GLU A 5 5.32 -16.31 69.96
CA GLU A 5 3.99 -16.93 69.79
C GLU A 5 3.64 -16.78 68.29
N SER A 6 2.78 -17.54 67.62
CA SER A 6 2.01 -18.75 67.89
C SER A 6 1.33 -19.16 66.56
N LYS A 7 0.94 -20.42 66.50
CA LYS A 7 0.44 -21.21 65.37
C LYS A 7 -1.05 -20.92 64.97
N PRO A 8 -1.60 -21.61 63.92
CA PRO A 8 -2.84 -21.35 63.17
C PRO A 8 -4.06 -22.17 63.62
N GLU A 9 -5.23 -21.95 62.98
CA GLU A 9 -6.37 -22.88 62.78
C GLU A 9 -7.31 -22.28 61.70
N GLU A 10 -7.56 -22.90 60.55
CA GLU A 10 -8.54 -23.96 60.19
C GLU A 10 -10.03 -23.57 60.14
N THR A 11 -10.71 -24.21 59.17
CA THR A 11 -12.16 -24.35 58.90
C THR A 11 -12.81 -23.41 57.86
N GLY A 12 -13.67 -23.87 56.94
CA GLY A 12 -14.21 -25.21 56.76
C GLY A 12 -14.54 -25.58 55.31
N ALA A 13 -14.73 -26.87 55.15
CA ALA A 13 -15.23 -27.55 53.97
C ALA A 13 -16.75 -27.69 54.05
N GLU A 14 -17.44 -27.66 52.91
CA GLU A 14 -18.68 -28.41 52.74
C GLU A 14 -18.86 -28.83 51.28
N LYS A 15 -19.26 -30.09 51.10
CA LYS A 15 -19.50 -30.80 49.84
C LYS A 15 -20.97 -31.30 49.84
N PRO A 16 -21.44 -31.95 48.77
CA PRO A 16 -22.69 -31.65 48.06
C PRO A 16 -23.89 -32.53 48.49
N GLN A 17 -25.11 -32.26 48.00
CA GLN A 17 -26.03 -33.29 47.45
C GLN A 17 -27.44 -32.79 47.04
N SER A 18 -27.97 -33.49 46.03
CA SER A 18 -29.40 -33.77 45.75
C SER A 18 -30.29 -32.61 45.29
N GLY A 19 -31.22 -32.71 44.33
CA GLY A 19 -31.84 -33.87 43.67
C GLY A 19 -33.37 -33.68 43.62
N MET A 20 -33.97 -33.86 42.43
CA MET A 20 -35.40 -34.02 42.07
C MET A 20 -36.31 -32.77 41.89
N PRO A 21 -37.45 -32.85 41.15
CA PRO A 21 -37.90 -33.83 40.13
C PRO A 21 -38.50 -33.22 38.83
N LYS A 22 -38.67 -34.08 37.80
CA LYS A 22 -39.57 -33.88 36.65
C LYS A 22 -40.97 -34.40 36.98
N ALA A 23 -42.03 -33.64 36.72
CA ALA A 23 -43.32 -34.15 36.18
C ALA A 23 -44.31 -33.02 35.79
N SER A 24 -44.82 -33.14 34.55
CA SER A 24 -46.16 -32.80 34.05
C SER A 24 -46.81 -31.42 34.31
N ALA A 25 -46.85 -30.61 33.25
CA ALA A 25 -47.98 -29.71 32.97
C ALA A 25 -48.13 -29.46 31.46
N LEU A 26 -48.10 -30.53 30.64
CA LEU A 26 -48.38 -30.47 29.20
C LEU A 26 -49.87 -30.67 28.92
N THR A 27 -50.75 -29.87 29.54
CA THR A 27 -52.19 -29.86 29.21
C THR A 27 -52.85 -28.61 29.80
N LEU A 28 -52.54 -27.41 29.28
CA LEU A 28 -53.46 -26.26 29.46
C LEU A 28 -53.29 -25.07 28.49
N LEU A 29 -52.39 -25.14 27.49
CA LEU A 29 -52.11 -23.99 26.60
C LEU A 29 -52.55 -24.18 25.14
N LYS A 30 -53.50 -25.09 24.86
CA LYS A 30 -53.95 -25.41 23.49
C LYS A 30 -55.33 -24.87 23.09
N LYS A 31 -55.93 -23.94 23.85
CA LYS A 31 -57.28 -23.41 23.53
C LYS A 31 -57.39 -21.91 23.23
N HIS A 32 -56.31 -21.13 23.30
CA HIS A 32 -56.37 -19.68 22.98
C HIS A 32 -55.60 -19.23 21.74
N SER A 33 -54.92 -20.13 21.02
CA SER A 33 -54.08 -19.76 19.87
C SER A 33 -54.83 -19.66 18.53
N LEU A 34 -56.04 -20.24 18.40
CA LEU A 34 -56.83 -20.15 17.16
C LEU A 34 -57.69 -18.88 17.04
N LEU A 35 -58.03 -18.21 18.14
CA LEU A 35 -58.93 -17.05 18.09
C LEU A 35 -58.19 -15.73 17.76
N TYR A 36 -56.91 -15.62 18.13
CA TYR A 36 -56.08 -14.45 17.82
C TYR A 36 -55.51 -14.45 16.38
N GLY A 37 -55.36 -15.62 15.76
CA GLY A 37 -54.87 -15.72 14.38
C GLY A 37 -55.89 -15.26 13.33
N VAL A 38 -57.19 -15.46 13.59
CA VAL A 38 -58.25 -15.10 12.62
C VAL A 38 -58.56 -13.59 12.65
N ILE A 39 -58.41 -12.94 13.81
CA ILE A 39 -58.63 -11.49 13.96
C ILE A 39 -57.48 -10.68 13.34
N ALA A 40 -56.24 -11.18 13.42
CA ALA A 40 -55.07 -10.50 12.82
C ALA A 40 -55.08 -10.52 11.28
N VAL A 41 -55.59 -11.60 10.66
CA VAL A 41 -55.65 -11.72 9.19
C VAL A 41 -56.79 -10.87 8.58
N LEU A 42 -57.91 -10.70 9.29
CA LEU A 42 -59.02 -9.85 8.85
C LEU A 42 -58.71 -8.35 8.96
N ALA A 43 -57.89 -7.93 9.93
CA ALA A 43 -57.45 -6.53 10.05
C ALA A 43 -56.48 -6.11 8.94
N VAL A 44 -55.64 -7.02 8.45
CA VAL A 44 -54.70 -6.75 7.34
C VAL A 44 -55.43 -6.69 5.99
N MET A 45 -56.47 -7.51 5.77
CA MET A 45 -57.26 -7.43 4.53
C MET A 45 -58.18 -6.21 4.46
N LEU A 46 -58.64 -5.65 5.58
CA LEU A 46 -59.49 -4.45 5.58
C LEU A 46 -58.69 -3.14 5.35
N CYS A 47 -57.38 -3.14 5.60
CA CYS A 47 -56.48 -2.02 5.26
C CYS A 47 -56.05 -2.00 3.79
N LEU A 48 -56.25 -3.08 3.03
CA LEU A 48 -55.88 -3.20 1.62
C LEU A 48 -56.96 -2.72 0.63
N SER A 49 -58.12 -2.28 1.11
CA SER A 49 -59.24 -1.86 0.25
C SER A 49 -59.66 -0.39 0.37
N VAL A 50 -58.80 0.49 0.93
CA VAL A 50 -59.13 1.94 1.08
C VAL A 50 -58.04 2.89 0.54
N PHE A 51 -57.10 2.41 -0.28
CA PHE A 51 -56.20 3.28 -1.05
C PHE A 51 -56.24 2.90 -2.53
N THR A 52 -57.40 3.11 -3.14
CA THR A 52 -57.50 3.33 -4.58
C THR A 52 -58.01 4.74 -4.81
N ASP A 53 -57.26 5.72 -4.31
CA ASP A 53 -57.34 7.07 -4.83
C ASP A 53 -56.33 7.20 -5.95
N VAL A 54 -56.90 7.51 -7.11
CA VAL A 54 -56.28 7.83 -8.38
C VAL A 54 -55.27 8.96 -8.16
N PHE A 55 -53.98 8.64 -8.12
CA PHE A 55 -52.95 9.62 -8.43
C PHE A 55 -52.81 9.67 -9.95
N GLU A 56 -53.58 10.56 -10.57
CA GLU A 56 -53.19 11.16 -11.84
C GLU A 56 -51.79 11.74 -11.66
N PHE A 57 -50.82 11.17 -12.38
CA PHE A 57 -49.49 11.73 -12.55
C PHE A 57 -49.60 12.98 -13.42
N THR A 58 -50.17 14.06 -12.86
CA THR A 58 -49.95 15.40 -13.40
C THR A 58 -48.54 15.80 -12.98
N GLY A 59 -47.65 15.93 -13.97
CA GLY A 59 -46.29 16.40 -13.79
C GLY A 59 -46.26 17.72 -13.02
N GLY A 60 -45.95 17.63 -11.73
CA GLY A 60 -45.46 18.72 -10.91
C GLY A 60 -43.95 18.66 -10.92
N ALA A 61 -43.30 19.73 -11.36
CA ALA A 61 -41.85 19.88 -11.28
C ALA A 61 -41.41 19.73 -9.81
N VAL A 62 -40.64 18.67 -9.54
CA VAL A 62 -39.91 18.52 -8.28
C VAL A 62 -38.73 19.49 -8.35
N SER A 63 -38.64 20.43 -7.41
CA SER A 63 -37.43 21.23 -7.22
C SER A 63 -36.26 20.29 -6.93
N GLY A 64 -35.32 20.21 -7.87
CA GLY A 64 -34.31 19.16 -7.95
C GLY A 64 -33.32 19.14 -6.79
N GLU A 65 -33.09 17.95 -6.25
CA GLU A 65 -32.01 17.67 -5.30
C GLU A 65 -30.65 17.81 -6.03
N LYS A 66 -29.73 18.60 -5.48
CA LYS A 66 -28.37 18.74 -6.01
C LYS A 66 -27.65 17.39 -5.94
N VAL A 67 -26.80 17.08 -6.91
CA VAL A 67 -25.92 15.91 -6.83
C VAL A 67 -24.75 16.22 -5.93
N LYS A 68 -24.56 15.44 -4.87
CA LYS A 68 -23.42 15.60 -3.97
C LYS A 68 -22.19 14.92 -4.57
N LEU A 69 -21.10 15.68 -4.68
CA LEU A 69 -19.80 15.21 -5.18
C LEU A 69 -18.73 15.53 -4.13
N ASP A 70 -18.18 14.50 -3.50
CA ASP A 70 -17.14 14.65 -2.48
C ASP A 70 -15.81 14.10 -3.01
N PHE A 71 -14.78 14.96 -3.00
CA PHE A 71 -13.41 14.59 -3.27
C PHE A 71 -12.62 14.51 -1.96
N TYR A 72 -11.78 13.49 -1.86
CA TYR A 72 -10.79 13.30 -0.82
C TYR A 72 -9.43 13.16 -1.49
N VAL A 73 -8.60 14.18 -1.37
CA VAL A 73 -7.39 14.37 -2.16
C VAL A 73 -6.21 14.74 -1.28
N MET A 74 -5.06 14.86 -1.91
CA MET A 74 -3.77 15.26 -1.37
C MET A 74 -3.27 16.31 -2.35
N SER A 75 -3.04 17.55 -1.94
CA SER A 75 -2.81 18.65 -2.88
C SER A 75 -1.63 18.39 -3.81
N GLN A 76 -0.58 17.67 -3.38
CA GLN A 76 0.57 17.36 -4.24
C GLN A 76 0.48 16.02 -4.98
N CYS A 77 -0.61 15.27 -4.78
CA CYS A 77 -0.78 14.01 -5.48
C CYS A 77 -1.11 14.27 -6.96
N PRO A 78 -0.33 13.72 -7.92
CA PRO A 78 -0.59 13.93 -9.35
C PRO A 78 -1.94 13.38 -9.81
N TYR A 79 -2.51 12.41 -9.09
CA TYR A 79 -3.85 11.89 -9.36
C TYR A 79 -4.96 12.75 -8.74
N GLY A 80 -4.68 13.46 -7.65
CA GLY A 80 -5.58 14.43 -7.03
C GLY A 80 -5.76 15.64 -7.93
N THR A 81 -4.64 16.25 -8.35
CA THR A 81 -4.66 17.39 -9.28
C THR A 81 -5.32 17.03 -10.61
N GLN A 82 -5.10 15.80 -11.12
CA GLN A 82 -5.77 15.30 -12.31
C GLN A 82 -7.30 15.37 -12.20
N VAL A 83 -7.88 14.96 -11.07
CA VAL A 83 -9.35 14.95 -10.94
C VAL A 83 -9.91 16.33 -10.67
N GLU A 84 -9.17 17.20 -9.96
CA GLU A 84 -9.52 18.60 -9.76
C GLU A 84 -9.57 19.35 -11.09
N ASP A 85 -8.54 19.18 -11.93
CA ASP A 85 -8.49 19.74 -13.28
C ASP A 85 -9.62 19.21 -14.17
N ALA A 86 -9.91 17.91 -14.06
CA ALA A 86 -10.96 17.28 -14.85
C ALA A 86 -12.37 17.71 -14.43
N ILE A 87 -12.63 17.97 -13.14
CA ILE A 87 -13.97 18.32 -12.65
C ILE A 87 -14.32 19.80 -12.89
N ALA A 88 -13.34 20.70 -12.89
CA ALA A 88 -13.56 22.14 -13.06
C ALA A 88 -14.48 22.51 -14.26
N PRO A 89 -14.21 22.08 -15.52
CA PRO A 89 -15.09 22.40 -16.65
C PRO A 89 -16.48 21.73 -16.57
N VAL A 90 -16.65 20.72 -15.71
CA VAL A 90 -17.96 20.07 -15.46
C VAL A 90 -18.77 20.89 -14.47
N LEU A 91 -18.12 21.42 -13.42
CA LEU A 91 -18.74 22.33 -12.45
C LEU A 91 -19.19 23.63 -13.13
N GLU A 92 -18.39 24.18 -14.05
CA GLU A 92 -18.78 25.35 -14.84
C GLU A 92 -20.07 25.11 -15.65
N LYS A 93 -20.25 23.89 -16.20
CA LYS A 93 -21.43 23.53 -17.00
C LYS A 93 -22.66 23.22 -16.16
N LEU A 94 -22.50 22.43 -15.10
CA LEU A 94 -23.61 21.95 -14.27
C LEU A 94 -24.01 22.96 -13.18
N GLY A 95 -23.09 23.88 -12.85
CA GLY A 95 -23.29 24.97 -11.89
C GLY A 95 -23.88 24.49 -10.58
N ASP A 96 -24.93 25.18 -10.14
CA ASP A 96 -25.63 24.91 -8.89
C ASP A 96 -26.30 23.55 -8.78
N SER A 97 -26.34 22.74 -9.86
CA SER A 97 -26.89 21.38 -9.82
C SER A 97 -25.98 20.39 -9.09
N VAL A 98 -24.74 20.77 -8.79
CA VAL A 98 -23.75 19.95 -8.08
C VAL A 98 -23.40 20.61 -6.75
N ASP A 99 -23.47 19.85 -5.67
CA ASP A 99 -22.93 20.21 -4.36
C ASP A 99 -21.53 19.59 -4.24
N PHE A 100 -20.51 20.39 -4.56
CA PHE A 100 -19.12 19.93 -4.66
C PHE A 100 -18.32 20.25 -3.39
N SER A 101 -17.65 19.24 -2.84
CA SER A 101 -16.75 19.40 -1.71
C SER A 101 -15.39 18.75 -1.98
N ILE A 102 -14.32 19.42 -1.53
CA ILE A 102 -12.96 18.87 -1.50
C ILE A 102 -12.52 18.77 -0.04
N ASN A 103 -11.95 17.64 0.32
CA ASN A 103 -11.39 17.36 1.64
C ASN A 103 -10.00 16.72 1.49
N PHE A 104 -9.17 16.80 2.52
CA PHE A 104 -7.75 16.45 2.44
C PHE A 104 -7.42 15.20 3.25
N ILE A 105 -6.60 14.33 2.65
CA ILE A 105 -6.04 13.14 3.26
C ILE A 105 -4.66 13.51 3.83
N ALA A 106 -4.60 13.70 5.14
CA ALA A 106 -3.40 13.98 5.92
C ALA A 106 -3.61 13.42 7.34
N SER A 107 -2.57 13.44 8.17
CA SER A 107 -2.64 13.05 9.59
C SER A 107 -2.63 14.29 10.48
N ASP A 108 -3.56 14.38 11.42
CA ASP A 108 -3.59 15.39 12.48
C ASP A 108 -2.90 14.85 13.74
N ASN A 109 -1.81 15.50 14.15
CA ASN A 109 -1.02 15.07 15.31
C ASN A 109 -1.62 15.50 16.65
N GLY A 110 -2.70 16.28 16.64
CA GLY A 110 -3.41 16.73 17.83
C GLY A 110 -2.72 17.86 18.61
N ASP A 111 -1.56 18.33 18.15
CA ASP A 111 -0.81 19.46 18.70
C ASP A 111 -0.82 20.70 17.79
N GLY A 112 -1.59 20.65 16.70
CA GLY A 112 -1.67 21.70 15.68
C GLY A 112 -0.57 21.61 14.62
N THR A 113 0.10 20.46 14.52
CA THR A 113 0.91 20.04 13.36
C THR A 113 0.20 18.93 12.58
N PHE A 114 0.56 18.78 11.31
CA PHE A 114 -0.01 17.79 10.41
C PHE A 114 1.11 17.10 9.63
N ASP A 115 0.88 15.84 9.27
CA ASP A 115 1.76 15.07 8.39
C ASP A 115 1.01 14.67 7.12
N SER A 116 1.72 14.62 6.00
CA SER A 116 1.17 14.19 4.71
C SER A 116 2.14 13.29 3.94
N LEU A 117 1.69 12.64 2.87
CA LEU A 117 2.54 11.72 2.10
C LEU A 117 3.64 12.45 1.32
N HIS A 118 3.42 13.70 0.93
CA HIS A 118 4.41 14.53 0.21
C HIS A 118 5.12 15.54 1.12
N GLY A 119 4.90 15.46 2.43
CA GLY A 119 5.57 16.27 3.45
C GLY A 119 5.02 17.69 3.60
N GLN A 120 5.74 18.52 4.37
CA GLN A 120 5.27 19.86 4.76
C GLN A 120 4.74 20.75 3.62
N PRO A 121 5.35 20.76 2.40
CA PRO A 121 4.82 21.57 1.31
C PRO A 121 3.38 21.24 0.89
N GLU A 122 2.93 20.00 1.08
CA GLU A 122 1.54 19.58 0.84
C GLU A 122 0.64 20.04 1.98
N VAL A 123 1.06 19.89 3.24
CA VAL A 123 0.33 20.43 4.39
C VAL A 123 0.09 21.93 4.25
N ASP A 124 1.12 22.68 3.84
CA ASP A 124 1.04 24.13 3.65
C ASP A 124 0.04 24.49 2.54
N GLU A 125 -0.05 23.67 1.50
CA GLU A 125 -1.01 23.87 0.42
C GLU A 125 -2.42 23.45 0.80
N ASP A 126 -2.60 22.31 1.47
CA ASP A 126 -3.90 21.88 2.02
C ASP A 126 -4.48 22.96 2.94
N LEU A 127 -3.65 23.58 3.80
CA LEU A 127 -4.02 24.73 4.63
C LEU A 127 -4.50 25.93 3.80
N ARG A 128 -3.80 26.27 2.72
CA ARG A 128 -4.21 27.36 1.83
C ARG A 128 -5.51 27.04 1.10
N GLN A 129 -5.69 25.80 0.62
CA GLN A 129 -6.89 25.41 -0.10
C GLN A 129 -8.14 25.37 0.80
N VAL A 130 -8.05 24.88 2.05
CA VAL A 130 -9.19 24.97 2.99
C VAL A 130 -9.52 26.43 3.33
N CYS A 131 -8.52 27.31 3.39
CA CYS A 131 -8.73 28.75 3.57
C CYS A 131 -9.36 29.39 2.33
N ALA A 132 -8.94 29.02 1.11
CA ALA A 132 -9.55 29.46 -0.14
C ALA A 132 -11.03 29.07 -0.21
N MET A 133 -11.39 27.84 0.18
CA MET A 133 -12.79 27.38 0.27
C MET A 133 -13.62 28.23 1.22
N LYS A 134 -13.03 28.65 2.34
CA LYS A 134 -13.68 29.47 3.36
C LYS A 134 -13.86 30.92 2.93
N LEU A 135 -12.83 31.53 2.35
CA LEU A 135 -12.79 32.95 1.97
C LEU A 135 -13.53 33.20 0.66
N ALA A 136 -13.48 32.26 -0.28
CA ALA A 136 -14.01 32.42 -1.62
C ALA A 136 -14.70 31.13 -2.12
N PRO A 137 -15.84 30.72 -1.52
CA PRO A 137 -16.51 29.46 -1.83
C PRO A 137 -16.98 29.31 -3.29
N GLU A 138 -17.17 30.42 -4.02
CA GLU A 138 -17.52 30.41 -5.45
C GLU A 138 -16.28 30.41 -6.39
N LYS A 139 -15.08 30.64 -5.84
CA LYS A 139 -13.85 30.89 -6.59
C LYS A 139 -12.64 30.05 -6.17
N TYR A 140 -12.76 29.26 -5.11
CA TYR A 140 -11.65 28.42 -4.63
C TYR A 140 -11.20 27.38 -5.65
N VAL A 141 -12.09 26.91 -6.54
CA VAL A 141 -11.70 26.00 -7.63
C VAL A 141 -10.76 26.71 -8.60
N ASP A 142 -11.01 27.98 -8.95
CA ASP A 142 -10.11 28.77 -9.82
C ASP A 142 -8.69 28.87 -9.21
N TYR A 143 -8.60 29.02 -7.89
CA TYR A 143 -7.34 29.01 -7.14
C TYR A 143 -6.62 27.65 -7.24
N ILE A 144 -7.33 26.54 -6.99
CA ILE A 144 -6.78 25.18 -7.07
C ILE A 144 -6.26 24.87 -8.47
N ILE A 145 -7.04 25.18 -9.52
CA ILE A 145 -6.62 24.97 -10.91
C ILE A 145 -5.40 25.81 -11.28
N CYS A 146 -5.27 27.02 -10.74
CA CYS A 146 -4.07 27.81 -10.91
C CYS A 146 -2.85 27.15 -10.26
N GLN A 147 -3.01 26.63 -9.03
CA GLN A 147 -1.95 25.93 -8.31
C GLN A 147 -1.50 24.65 -9.01
N ASN A 148 -2.44 23.87 -9.54
CA ASN A 148 -2.17 22.59 -10.19
C ASN A 148 -1.21 22.68 -11.38
N LYS A 149 -1.11 23.86 -12.03
CA LYS A 149 -0.15 24.12 -13.11
C LYS A 149 1.30 23.96 -12.70
N ASP A 150 1.64 24.22 -11.43
CA ASP A 150 2.97 24.04 -10.87
C ASP A 150 2.91 23.62 -9.40
N ILE A 151 2.16 22.55 -9.13
CA ILE A 151 1.85 22.10 -7.76
C ILE A 151 3.09 21.74 -6.93
N ARG A 152 4.18 21.35 -7.59
CA ARG A 152 5.47 21.06 -6.93
C ARG A 152 6.12 22.30 -6.33
N ASN A 153 5.76 23.49 -6.80
CA ASN A 153 6.25 24.77 -6.32
C ASN A 153 5.12 25.62 -5.69
N ALA A 154 4.06 24.97 -5.18
CA ALA A 154 2.86 25.60 -4.61
C ALA A 154 3.16 26.73 -3.59
N GLY A 155 4.28 26.62 -2.86
CA GLY A 155 4.72 27.64 -1.91
C GLY A 155 5.19 28.96 -2.53
N SER A 156 5.48 29.00 -3.82
CA SER A 156 6.05 30.17 -4.52
C SER A 156 5.07 30.92 -5.41
N ASN A 157 4.02 30.26 -5.89
CA ASN A 157 3.04 30.79 -6.85
C ASN A 157 1.66 31.08 -6.21
N TRP A 158 1.41 30.63 -4.97
CA TRP A 158 0.09 30.74 -4.35
C TRP A 158 -0.48 32.16 -4.29
N GLN A 159 0.35 33.18 -4.06
CA GLN A 159 -0.10 34.57 -3.97
C GLN A 159 -0.61 35.12 -5.31
N ALA A 160 0.02 34.71 -6.41
CA ALA A 160 -0.43 35.06 -7.75
C ALA A 160 -1.75 34.36 -8.07
N CYS A 161 -1.84 33.05 -7.76
CA CYS A 161 -3.08 32.30 -7.94
C CYS A 161 -4.24 32.83 -7.09
N ALA A 162 -3.96 33.26 -5.87
CA ALA A 162 -4.90 33.92 -4.99
C ALA A 162 -5.48 35.19 -5.63
N ALA A 163 -4.58 36.07 -6.09
CA ALA A 163 -4.96 37.32 -6.73
C ALA A 163 -5.75 37.10 -8.02
N ASP A 164 -5.34 36.14 -8.85
CA ASP A 164 -6.02 35.78 -10.10
C ASP A 164 -7.43 35.21 -9.86
N ALA A 165 -7.61 34.44 -8.77
CA ALA A 165 -8.91 33.93 -8.34
C ALA A 165 -9.76 34.96 -7.56
N GLY A 166 -9.22 36.16 -7.30
CA GLY A 166 -9.90 37.22 -6.56
C GLY A 166 -9.99 36.98 -5.04
N ILE A 167 -9.07 36.19 -4.48
CA ILE A 167 -8.96 35.91 -3.04
C ILE A 167 -7.98 36.92 -2.41
N ASP A 168 -8.36 37.51 -1.28
CA ASP A 168 -7.47 38.41 -0.54
C ASP A 168 -6.24 37.64 -0.02
N VAL A 169 -5.06 38.03 -0.50
CA VAL A 169 -3.79 37.35 -0.22
C VAL A 169 -3.44 37.42 1.27
N GLU A 170 -3.70 38.57 1.93
CA GLU A 170 -3.35 38.76 3.33
C GLU A 170 -4.32 38.04 4.26
N GLU A 171 -5.61 38.01 3.92
CA GLU A 171 -6.60 37.20 4.65
C GLU A 171 -6.31 35.71 4.53
N MET A 172 -5.96 35.24 3.32
CA MET A 172 -5.61 33.84 3.11
C MET A 172 -4.33 33.46 3.86
N LYS A 173 -3.30 34.31 3.84
CA LYS A 173 -2.09 34.12 4.64
C LYS A 173 -2.42 34.00 6.14
N THR A 174 -3.22 34.94 6.63
CA THR A 174 -3.64 35.00 8.04
C THR A 174 -4.39 33.73 8.43
N CYS A 175 -5.27 33.24 7.56
CA CYS A 175 -6.00 31.99 7.75
C CYS A 175 -5.05 30.79 7.77
N SER A 176 -4.19 30.62 6.75
CA SER A 176 -3.36 29.42 6.58
C SER A 176 -2.26 29.29 7.63
N GLU A 177 -1.70 30.41 8.10
CA GLU A 177 -0.68 30.43 9.16
C GLU A 177 -1.31 30.43 10.58
N GLY A 178 -2.61 30.71 10.67
CA GLY A 178 -3.34 30.88 11.91
C GLY A 178 -4.04 29.63 12.44
N ALA A 179 -4.65 29.76 13.63
CA ALA A 179 -5.43 28.68 14.24
C ALA A 179 -6.68 28.30 13.43
N GLU A 180 -7.21 29.24 12.62
CA GLU A 180 -8.38 29.00 11.77
C GLU A 180 -8.09 27.97 10.68
N GLY A 181 -7.03 28.16 9.88
CA GLY A 181 -6.63 27.20 8.85
C GLY A 181 -6.34 25.81 9.42
N LYS A 182 -5.66 25.75 10.57
CA LYS A 182 -5.42 24.49 11.29
C LYS A 182 -6.72 23.79 11.68
N ALA A 183 -7.69 24.52 12.22
CA ALA A 183 -8.99 23.95 12.58
C ALA A 183 -9.78 23.47 11.36
N LEU A 184 -9.71 24.22 10.24
CA LEU A 184 -10.34 23.83 8.97
C LEU A 184 -9.70 22.56 8.39
N LEU A 185 -8.38 22.46 8.36
CA LEU A 185 -7.67 21.27 7.89
C LEU A 185 -7.95 20.06 8.78
N SER A 186 -7.94 20.23 10.11
CA SER A 186 -8.32 19.18 11.06
C SER A 186 -9.74 18.65 10.81
N ALA A 187 -10.69 19.54 10.50
CA ALA A 187 -12.06 19.16 10.16
C ALA A 187 -12.14 18.44 8.80
N SER A 188 -11.32 18.85 7.84
CA SER A 188 -11.19 18.21 6.53
C SER A 188 -10.65 16.77 6.64
N ILE A 189 -9.57 16.59 7.41
CA ILE A 189 -8.97 15.28 7.70
C ILE A 189 -9.98 14.34 8.35
N LYS A 190 -10.72 14.81 9.37
CA LYS A 190 -11.77 14.00 10.03
C LYS A 190 -12.85 13.51 9.06
N LYS A 191 -13.17 14.27 8.02
CA LYS A 191 -14.11 13.82 6.98
C LYS A 191 -13.49 12.74 6.10
N ALA A 192 -12.20 12.83 5.79
CA ALA A 192 -11.47 11.80 5.04
C ALA A 192 -11.36 10.49 5.84
N GLU A 193 -11.02 10.58 7.12
CA GLU A 193 -10.98 9.45 8.05
C GLU A 193 -12.35 8.77 8.18
N ALA A 194 -13.43 9.56 8.27
CA ALA A 194 -14.79 9.03 8.43
C ALA A 194 -15.26 8.15 7.26
N VAL A 195 -14.65 8.27 6.09
CA VAL A 195 -14.94 7.45 4.91
C VAL A 195 -13.81 6.49 4.56
N ASP A 196 -12.80 6.35 5.44
CA ASP A 196 -11.61 5.54 5.23
C ASP A 196 -10.89 5.87 3.90
N ALA A 197 -10.79 7.16 3.57
CA ALA A 197 -10.09 7.63 2.38
C ALA A 197 -8.57 7.50 2.57
N GLN A 198 -8.02 6.33 2.22
CA GLN A 198 -6.59 6.04 2.35
C GLN A 198 -5.75 6.42 1.12
N GLY A 199 -6.39 6.75 -0.01
CA GLY A 199 -5.71 7.05 -1.26
C GLY A 199 -6.29 8.27 -1.98
N SER A 200 -5.43 9.05 -2.62
CA SER A 200 -5.86 10.19 -3.45
C SER A 200 -5.89 9.81 -4.93
N PRO A 201 -6.99 10.10 -5.66
CA PRO A 201 -8.26 10.60 -5.14
C PRO A 201 -9.14 9.45 -4.64
N THR A 202 -9.85 9.68 -3.54
CA THR A 202 -11.05 8.91 -3.16
C THR A 202 -12.26 9.80 -3.43
N ILE A 203 -13.26 9.30 -4.17
CA ILE A 203 -14.34 10.14 -4.70
C ILE A 203 -15.68 9.46 -4.44
N PHE A 204 -16.69 10.25 -4.06
CA PHE A 204 -18.06 9.79 -3.87
C PHE A 204 -19.06 10.66 -4.64
N VAL A 205 -20.06 10.01 -5.25
CA VAL A 205 -21.23 10.66 -5.87
C VAL A 205 -22.49 10.18 -5.15
N ASN A 206 -23.22 11.11 -4.54
CA ASN A 206 -24.36 10.83 -3.66
C ASN A 206 -24.04 9.75 -2.61
N GLY A 207 -22.84 9.80 -2.03
CA GLY A 207 -22.35 8.83 -1.03
C GLY A 207 -21.93 7.47 -1.59
N ASN A 208 -22.05 7.22 -2.90
CA ASN A 208 -21.56 5.98 -3.53
C ASN A 208 -20.14 6.18 -4.08
N ALA A 209 -19.28 5.17 -3.90
CA ALA A 209 -17.91 5.21 -4.40
C ALA A 209 -17.87 5.37 -5.93
N TYR A 210 -17.12 6.36 -6.39
CA TYR A 210 -16.89 6.63 -7.80
C TYR A 210 -15.77 5.73 -8.34
N ASN A 211 -16.08 4.94 -9.37
CA ASN A 211 -15.15 3.97 -9.96
C ASN A 211 -14.99 4.16 -11.48
N SER A 212 -15.43 5.29 -12.02
CA SER A 212 -15.36 5.62 -13.45
C SER A 212 -14.03 6.33 -13.79
N GLY A 213 -13.83 6.71 -15.06
CA GLY A 213 -12.63 7.42 -15.52
C GLY A 213 -12.36 8.74 -14.79
N ARG A 214 -11.13 9.26 -14.83
CA ARG A 214 -10.71 10.50 -14.15
C ARG A 214 -10.65 11.71 -15.10
N ASP A 215 -11.53 11.73 -16.10
CA ASP A 215 -11.64 12.80 -17.08
C ASP A 215 -12.99 13.52 -16.98
N SER A 216 -13.07 14.72 -17.56
CA SER A 216 -14.27 15.57 -17.47
C SER A 216 -15.53 14.90 -18.00
N LEU A 217 -15.42 14.07 -19.04
CA LEU A 217 -16.59 13.40 -19.60
C LEU A 217 -17.06 12.28 -18.67
N ALA A 218 -16.16 11.53 -18.06
CA ALA A 218 -16.51 10.53 -17.06
C ALA A 218 -17.26 11.14 -15.86
N PHE A 219 -16.78 12.26 -15.33
CA PHE A 219 -17.49 13.01 -14.30
C PHE A 219 -18.86 13.52 -14.79
N GLN A 220 -18.91 14.15 -15.97
CA GLN A 220 -20.17 14.65 -16.52
C GLN A 220 -21.20 13.52 -16.67
N ARG A 221 -20.81 12.36 -17.22
CA ARG A 221 -21.70 11.19 -17.34
C ARG A 221 -22.23 10.72 -16.01
N GLU A 222 -21.36 10.60 -15.00
CA GLU A 222 -21.77 10.12 -13.68
C GLU A 222 -22.78 11.06 -13.04
N LEU A 223 -22.50 12.36 -13.03
CA LEU A 223 -23.40 13.37 -12.47
C LEU A 223 -24.73 13.42 -13.24
N CYS A 224 -24.68 13.27 -14.57
CA CYS A 224 -25.86 13.25 -15.44
C CYS A 224 -26.77 12.03 -15.22
N LYS A 225 -26.31 10.95 -14.57
CA LYS A 225 -27.20 9.83 -14.17
C LYS A 225 -28.30 10.30 -13.23
N SER A 226 -28.00 11.27 -12.38
CA SER A 226 -28.92 11.89 -11.42
C SER A 226 -29.53 13.19 -11.94
N LEU A 227 -28.84 13.91 -12.84
CA LEU A 227 -29.30 15.18 -13.45
C LEU A 227 -29.95 14.99 -14.82
N ARG A 228 -30.80 13.97 -15.00
CA ARG A 228 -31.31 13.56 -16.33
C ARG A 228 -32.06 14.64 -17.10
N THR A 229 -32.65 15.63 -16.41
CA THR A 229 -33.38 16.74 -17.02
C THR A 229 -32.52 17.99 -17.24
N HIS A 230 -31.26 17.99 -16.81
CA HIS A 230 -30.36 19.13 -16.99
C HIS A 230 -29.96 19.27 -18.47
N PRO A 231 -29.98 20.48 -19.06
CA PRO A 231 -29.68 20.67 -20.49
C PRO A 231 -28.33 20.11 -20.93
N GLU A 232 -27.29 20.30 -20.11
CA GLU A 232 -25.93 19.78 -20.36
C GLU A 232 -25.83 18.24 -20.35
N CYS A 233 -26.84 17.56 -19.84
CA CYS A 233 -26.91 16.09 -19.80
C CYS A 233 -27.61 15.49 -21.03
N ALA A 234 -28.31 16.29 -21.82
CA ALA A 234 -29.06 15.79 -22.99
C ALA A 234 -28.15 15.30 -24.13
N SER A 235 -26.91 15.82 -24.21
CA SER A 235 -25.94 15.52 -25.27
C SER A 235 -24.69 14.80 -24.77
N THR A 236 -24.69 14.29 -23.53
CA THR A 236 -23.53 13.59 -23.00
C THR A 236 -23.39 12.22 -23.69
N PRO A 237 -22.27 11.93 -24.38
CA PRO A 237 -22.04 10.61 -24.96
C PRO A 237 -21.93 9.56 -23.86
N GLU A 238 -22.26 8.32 -24.17
CA GLU A 238 -22.20 7.17 -23.25
C GLU A 238 -20.75 6.86 -22.83
N CYS A 239 -19.77 7.18 -23.68
CA CYS A 239 -18.36 6.92 -23.46
C CYS A 239 -17.47 7.90 -24.24
N ALA A 240 -16.20 8.01 -23.87
CA ALA A 240 -15.11 8.53 -24.70
C ALA A 240 -14.00 7.51 -24.94
N ALA A 241 -13.84 6.56 -24.02
CA ALA A 241 -12.86 5.49 -24.11
C ALA A 241 -13.50 4.13 -23.82
N ASP A 242 -12.87 3.05 -24.26
CA ASP A 242 -13.32 1.67 -24.00
C ASP A 242 -13.52 1.41 -22.50
N ALA A 243 -12.68 2.03 -21.65
CA ALA A 243 -12.76 1.93 -20.19
C ALA A 243 -14.08 2.47 -19.59
N ASP A 244 -14.82 3.29 -20.34
CA ASP A 244 -16.12 3.82 -19.91
C ASP A 244 -17.27 2.80 -20.09
N CYS A 245 -17.05 1.79 -20.93
CA CYS A 245 -18.05 0.79 -21.29
C CYS A 245 -18.02 -0.38 -20.32
N THR A 246 -18.61 -0.18 -19.13
CA THR A 246 -18.57 -1.12 -18.00
C THR A 246 -19.93 -1.72 -17.63
N ALA A 247 -20.99 -1.40 -18.37
CA ALA A 247 -22.35 -1.82 -18.02
C ALA A 247 -22.55 -3.35 -18.07
N GLU A 248 -21.82 -4.06 -18.94
CA GLU A 248 -21.77 -5.52 -18.99
C GLU A 248 -20.44 -6.02 -18.42
N GLN A 249 -20.44 -6.40 -17.14
CA GLN A 249 -19.23 -6.70 -16.38
C GLN A 249 -18.43 -7.88 -16.93
N ASP A 250 -19.10 -8.84 -17.55
CA ASP A 250 -18.56 -10.07 -18.15
C ASP A 250 -18.13 -9.91 -19.62
N LYS A 251 -18.31 -8.73 -20.23
CA LYS A 251 -17.97 -8.48 -21.64
C LYS A 251 -16.90 -7.43 -21.84
N ASP A 252 -16.24 -7.49 -23.00
CA ASP A 252 -15.31 -6.46 -23.45
C ASP A 252 -16.10 -5.28 -24.02
N GLY A 253 -16.05 -4.15 -23.32
CA GLY A 253 -16.68 -2.90 -23.74
C GLY A 253 -15.77 -2.10 -24.69
N LYS A 254 -16.36 -1.55 -25.75
CA LYS A 254 -15.68 -0.63 -26.67
C LYS A 254 -16.51 0.62 -26.89
N CYS A 255 -15.83 1.76 -26.89
CA CYS A 255 -16.43 3.04 -27.20
C CYS A 255 -16.31 3.34 -28.70
N ASN A 256 -17.45 3.44 -29.38
CA ASN A 256 -17.53 3.75 -30.79
C ASN A 256 -18.35 5.02 -30.98
N ALA A 257 -17.68 6.13 -31.29
CA ALA A 257 -18.32 7.44 -31.52
C ALA A 257 -19.30 7.84 -30.41
N GLY A 258 -18.91 7.65 -29.15
CA GLY A 258 -19.71 8.03 -27.99
C GLY A 258 -20.78 7.04 -27.56
N LYS A 259 -20.77 5.81 -28.11
CA LYS A 259 -21.66 4.71 -27.72
C LYS A 259 -20.89 3.47 -27.33
N CYS A 260 -21.36 2.76 -26.31
CA CYS A 260 -20.76 1.50 -25.91
C CYS A 260 -21.29 0.34 -26.74
N SER A 261 -20.38 -0.55 -27.12
CA SER A 261 -20.68 -1.87 -27.68
C SER A 261 -19.95 -2.93 -26.87
N TYR A 262 -20.61 -4.04 -26.58
CA TYR A 262 -20.06 -5.11 -25.77
C TYR A 262 -19.89 -6.37 -26.61
N THR A 263 -18.73 -7.02 -26.49
CA THR A 263 -18.41 -8.27 -27.18
C THR A 263 -17.96 -9.33 -26.18
N GLU A 264 -18.24 -10.60 -26.51
CA GLU A 264 -17.74 -11.73 -25.71
C GLU A 264 -16.21 -11.69 -25.62
N PRO A 265 -15.63 -11.79 -24.42
CA PRO A 265 -14.18 -11.79 -24.26
C PRO A 265 -13.53 -13.01 -24.91
N ALA A 266 -12.32 -12.83 -25.43
CA ALA A 266 -11.51 -13.94 -25.91
C ALA A 266 -11.27 -14.95 -24.78
N GLN A 267 -11.67 -16.20 -25.00
CA GLN A 267 -11.53 -17.27 -24.03
C GLN A 267 -10.13 -17.87 -24.09
N PHE A 268 -9.52 -18.08 -22.94
CA PHE A 268 -8.19 -18.70 -22.84
C PHE A 268 -7.99 -19.34 -21.47
N ASP A 269 -7.09 -20.31 -21.38
CA ASP A 269 -6.79 -21.02 -20.14
C ASP A 269 -5.69 -20.33 -19.33
N VAL A 270 -5.85 -20.37 -18.00
CA VAL A 270 -4.83 -19.98 -17.02
C VAL A 270 -4.65 -21.11 -16.02
N VAL A 271 -3.43 -21.61 -15.87
CA VAL A 271 -3.08 -22.63 -14.89
C VAL A 271 -2.17 -22.01 -13.84
N VAL A 272 -2.60 -22.06 -12.59
CA VAL A 272 -1.76 -21.69 -11.45
C VAL A 272 -1.11 -22.95 -10.90
N VAL A 273 0.19 -23.10 -11.11
CA VAL A 273 0.97 -24.16 -10.47
C VAL A 273 1.34 -23.69 -9.07
N ASN A 274 0.85 -24.37 -8.04
CA ASN A 274 1.01 -23.96 -6.64
C ASN A 274 1.41 -25.14 -5.73
N ASP A 275 1.90 -24.88 -4.52
CA ASP A 275 2.23 -25.92 -3.54
C ASP A 275 1.39 -25.75 -2.27
N ALA A 276 0.57 -26.76 -1.92
CA ALA A 276 -0.21 -26.74 -0.68
C ALA A 276 0.65 -26.61 0.59
N LYS A 277 1.95 -26.87 0.53
CA LYS A 277 2.88 -26.82 1.68
C LYS A 277 3.43 -25.43 1.98
N CYS A 278 3.35 -24.46 1.06
CA CYS A 278 4.01 -23.17 1.24
C CYS A 278 3.19 -22.16 2.08
N GLY A 279 1.95 -22.49 2.46
CA GLY A 279 1.12 -21.64 3.31
C GLY A 279 0.89 -20.25 2.69
N THR A 280 1.10 -19.19 3.46
CA THR A 280 0.90 -17.80 3.01
C THR A 280 1.92 -17.34 1.97
N ALA A 281 3.06 -18.02 1.83
CA ALA A 281 4.09 -17.66 0.85
C ALA A 281 3.63 -17.86 -0.61
N CYS A 282 2.56 -18.63 -0.84
CA CYS A 282 1.92 -18.73 -2.16
C CYS A 282 0.44 -18.34 -2.14
N ASP A 283 0.09 -17.29 -1.39
CA ASP A 283 -1.21 -16.67 -1.56
C ASP A 283 -1.35 -16.11 -2.99
N THR A 284 -2.43 -16.50 -3.66
CA THR A 284 -2.71 -16.16 -5.06
C THR A 284 -3.83 -15.12 -5.20
N THR A 285 -4.44 -14.70 -4.08
CA THR A 285 -5.67 -13.91 -4.06
C THR A 285 -5.53 -12.59 -4.83
N GLY A 286 -4.45 -11.85 -4.58
CA GLY A 286 -4.20 -10.56 -5.25
C GLY A 286 -4.01 -10.70 -6.76
N VAL A 287 -3.12 -11.61 -7.18
CA VAL A 287 -2.83 -11.84 -8.61
C VAL A 287 -4.06 -12.34 -9.35
N LEU A 288 -4.83 -13.26 -8.77
CA LEU A 288 -6.05 -13.77 -9.38
C LEU A 288 -7.17 -12.73 -9.45
N THR A 289 -7.27 -11.82 -8.48
CA THR A 289 -8.23 -10.71 -8.52
C THR A 289 -7.91 -9.78 -9.68
N THR A 290 -6.65 -9.34 -9.79
CA THR A 290 -6.19 -8.51 -10.92
C THR A 290 -6.37 -9.22 -12.26
N THR A 291 -6.06 -10.52 -12.33
CA THR A 291 -6.19 -11.32 -13.55
C THR A 291 -7.65 -11.37 -14.02
N ARG A 292 -8.62 -11.60 -13.12
CA ARG A 292 -10.05 -11.62 -13.48
C ARG A 292 -10.57 -10.26 -13.94
N THR A 293 -10.09 -9.18 -13.31
CA THR A 293 -10.47 -7.81 -13.69
C THR A 293 -9.95 -7.44 -15.08
N LEU A 294 -8.69 -7.77 -15.37
CA LEU A 294 -8.07 -7.45 -16.66
C LEU A 294 -8.51 -8.39 -17.78
N PHE A 295 -8.68 -9.67 -17.47
CA PHE A 295 -8.92 -10.71 -18.46
C PHE A 295 -10.19 -11.49 -18.16
N LYS A 296 -11.33 -10.91 -18.57
CA LYS A 296 -12.67 -11.45 -18.32
C LYS A 296 -12.91 -12.86 -18.91
N GLY A 297 -12.20 -13.22 -19.97
CA GLY A 297 -12.27 -14.55 -20.61
C GLY A 297 -11.30 -15.61 -20.06
N ALA A 298 -10.65 -15.35 -18.92
CA ALA A 298 -9.69 -16.26 -18.33
C ALA A 298 -10.36 -17.45 -17.62
N ASN A 299 -10.12 -18.66 -18.12
CA ASN A 299 -10.52 -19.92 -17.50
C ASN A 299 -9.43 -20.38 -16.53
N ILE A 300 -9.56 -19.96 -15.27
CA ILE A 300 -8.52 -20.17 -14.25
C ILE A 300 -8.74 -21.50 -13.51
N ARG A 301 -7.67 -22.28 -13.39
CA ARG A 301 -7.61 -23.47 -12.54
C ARG A 301 -6.25 -23.58 -11.86
N THR A 302 -6.17 -24.39 -10.81
CA THR A 302 -4.94 -24.60 -10.03
C THR A 302 -4.49 -26.05 -10.15
N ALA A 303 -3.19 -26.25 -10.34
CA ALA A 303 -2.53 -27.56 -10.30
C ALA A 303 -1.53 -27.58 -9.14
N ASP A 304 -1.74 -28.45 -8.17
CA ASP A 304 -0.79 -28.62 -7.07
C ASP A 304 0.48 -29.31 -7.58
N VAL A 305 1.68 -28.87 -7.16
CA VAL A 305 2.96 -29.45 -7.60
C VAL A 305 3.11 -30.94 -7.28
N SER A 306 2.32 -31.49 -6.35
CA SER A 306 2.29 -32.92 -6.04
C SER A 306 1.33 -33.72 -6.93
N SER A 307 0.40 -33.07 -7.63
CA SER A 307 -0.50 -33.71 -8.60
C SER A 307 0.24 -34.16 -9.86
N ASP A 308 -0.32 -35.11 -10.61
CA ASP A 308 0.30 -35.60 -11.85
C ASP A 308 0.46 -34.48 -12.89
N GLU A 309 -0.53 -33.59 -12.97
CA GLU A 309 -0.45 -32.41 -13.82
C GLU A 309 0.61 -31.43 -13.35
N GLY A 310 0.62 -31.06 -12.06
CA GLY A 310 1.60 -30.12 -11.52
C GLY A 310 3.03 -30.62 -11.69
N LYS A 311 3.29 -31.90 -11.41
CA LYS A 311 4.59 -32.54 -11.66
C LYS A 311 5.01 -32.44 -13.11
N LYS A 312 4.07 -32.69 -14.04
CA LYS A 312 4.32 -32.59 -15.47
C LYS A 312 4.65 -31.16 -15.89
N LEU A 313 3.87 -30.17 -15.44
CA LEU A 313 4.12 -28.76 -15.74
C LEU A 313 5.46 -28.29 -15.17
N VAL A 314 5.79 -28.68 -13.93
CA VAL A 314 7.09 -28.36 -13.31
C VAL A 314 8.24 -28.94 -14.13
N ALA A 315 8.16 -30.21 -14.52
CA ALA A 315 9.21 -30.88 -15.28
C ALA A 315 9.35 -30.33 -16.72
N ASP A 316 8.23 -30.19 -17.44
CA ASP A 316 8.23 -29.80 -18.86
C ASP A 316 8.66 -28.33 -19.05
N LEU A 317 8.31 -27.46 -18.10
CA LEU A 317 8.59 -26.02 -18.18
C LEU A 317 9.79 -25.57 -17.33
N GLY A 318 10.37 -26.49 -16.54
CA GLY A 318 11.48 -26.20 -15.64
C GLY A 318 11.12 -25.19 -14.56
N LEU A 319 9.90 -25.26 -14.01
CA LEU A 319 9.42 -24.32 -12.99
C LEU A 319 10.21 -24.51 -11.69
N GLN A 320 10.78 -23.42 -11.19
CA GLN A 320 11.61 -23.44 -9.99
C GLN A 320 10.83 -23.02 -8.75
N LYS A 321 9.91 -22.06 -8.90
CA LYS A 321 9.19 -21.43 -7.80
C LYS A 321 7.68 -21.52 -7.96
N ALA A 322 6.98 -21.45 -6.83
CA ALA A 322 5.52 -21.33 -6.74
C ALA A 322 5.14 -20.04 -5.99
N PRO A 323 3.97 -19.44 -6.30
CA PRO A 323 3.03 -19.85 -7.34
C PRO A 323 3.51 -19.41 -8.74
N ALA A 324 3.37 -20.28 -9.75
CA ALA A 324 3.65 -19.95 -11.14
C ALA A 324 2.34 -19.85 -11.93
N TYR A 325 2.17 -18.76 -12.69
CA TYR A 325 0.95 -18.49 -13.44
C TYR A 325 1.21 -18.67 -14.93
N LEU A 326 0.56 -19.64 -15.53
CA LEU A 326 0.73 -20.04 -16.92
C LEU A 326 -0.51 -19.64 -17.72
N PHE A 327 -0.36 -18.74 -18.68
CA PHE A 327 -1.41 -18.30 -19.57
C PHE A 327 -1.23 -18.98 -20.93
N SER A 328 -2.28 -19.58 -21.46
CA SER A 328 -2.23 -20.07 -22.85
C SER A 328 -2.02 -18.89 -23.81
N SER A 329 -1.35 -19.12 -24.94
CA SER A 329 -1.04 -18.03 -25.88
C SER A 329 -2.27 -17.27 -26.40
N ALA A 330 -3.47 -17.86 -26.31
CA ALA A 330 -4.74 -17.20 -26.65
C ALA A 330 -5.01 -15.92 -25.83
N VAL A 331 -4.33 -15.69 -24.70
CA VAL A 331 -4.38 -14.42 -23.96
C VAL A 331 -4.01 -13.21 -24.84
N THR A 332 -3.16 -13.38 -25.86
CA THR A 332 -2.78 -12.29 -26.76
C THR A 332 -3.95 -11.76 -27.60
N GLU A 333 -5.03 -12.54 -27.71
CA GLU A 333 -6.24 -12.14 -28.42
C GLU A 333 -7.21 -11.31 -27.56
N SER A 334 -6.99 -11.26 -26.25
CA SER A 334 -7.82 -10.48 -25.32
C SER A 334 -7.76 -8.98 -25.59
N ALA A 335 -8.84 -8.26 -25.28
CA ALA A 335 -8.89 -6.81 -25.41
C ALA A 335 -7.80 -6.13 -24.56
N ALA A 336 -7.57 -6.61 -23.33
CA ALA A 336 -6.56 -6.06 -22.43
C ALA A 336 -5.14 -6.15 -23.01
N TRP A 337 -4.76 -7.30 -23.59
CA TRP A 337 -3.45 -7.47 -24.22
C TRP A 337 -3.27 -6.53 -25.41
N LYS A 338 -4.27 -6.45 -26.28
CA LYS A 338 -4.25 -5.57 -27.47
C LYS A 338 -4.19 -4.08 -27.11
N ALA A 339 -4.86 -3.70 -26.03
CA ALA A 339 -4.87 -2.31 -25.54
C ALA A 339 -3.55 -1.92 -24.86
N LYS A 340 -2.82 -2.87 -24.27
CA LYS A 340 -1.57 -2.62 -23.54
C LYS A 340 -0.47 -3.59 -23.95
N PRO A 341 0.21 -3.35 -25.08
CA PRO A 341 1.31 -4.22 -25.55
C PRO A 341 2.46 -4.36 -24.53
N THR A 342 2.63 -3.38 -23.63
CA THR A 342 3.62 -3.44 -22.55
C THR A 342 3.37 -4.57 -21.56
N LEU A 343 2.16 -5.12 -21.48
CA LEU A 343 1.87 -6.30 -20.64
C LEU A 343 2.80 -7.47 -20.99
N ALA A 344 3.22 -7.60 -22.25
CA ALA A 344 4.10 -8.66 -22.69
C ALA A 344 5.43 -8.71 -21.92
N SER A 345 5.93 -7.59 -21.40
CA SER A 345 7.20 -7.58 -20.63
C SER A 345 7.10 -8.26 -19.27
N ALA A 346 5.90 -8.51 -18.76
CA ALA A 346 5.68 -9.23 -17.51
C ALA A 346 5.62 -10.76 -17.71
N PHE A 347 5.74 -11.24 -18.95
CA PHE A 347 5.67 -12.65 -19.29
C PHE A 347 6.96 -13.15 -19.93
N GLU A 348 7.28 -14.42 -19.69
CA GLU A 348 8.27 -15.18 -20.42
C GLU A 348 7.59 -16.33 -21.19
N GLN A 349 8.08 -16.64 -22.39
CA GLN A 349 7.61 -17.80 -23.13
C GLN A 349 8.21 -19.08 -22.54
N LYS A 350 7.36 -20.03 -22.12
CA LYS A 350 7.74 -21.35 -21.61
C LYS A 350 6.92 -22.42 -22.31
N GLY A 351 7.52 -23.06 -23.32
CA GLY A 351 6.80 -24.01 -24.17
C GLY A 351 5.65 -23.30 -24.89
N GLU A 352 4.42 -23.83 -24.76
CA GLU A 352 3.20 -23.23 -25.29
C GLU A 352 2.57 -22.15 -24.38
N TRP A 353 3.11 -21.99 -23.17
CA TRP A 353 2.59 -21.07 -22.16
C TRP A 353 3.33 -19.75 -22.15
N LEU A 354 2.60 -18.68 -21.88
CA LEU A 354 3.13 -17.40 -21.42
C LEU A 354 3.08 -17.43 -19.89
N LYS A 355 4.25 -17.58 -19.27
CA LYS A 355 4.39 -17.62 -17.82
C LYS A 355 4.62 -16.19 -17.30
N LEU A 356 3.87 -15.76 -16.28
CA LEU A 356 4.24 -14.53 -15.56
C LEU A 356 5.62 -14.70 -14.89
N LEU A 357 6.45 -13.65 -14.98
CA LEU A 357 7.75 -13.64 -14.32
C LEU A 357 7.57 -13.82 -12.81
N ASP A 358 8.47 -14.60 -12.18
CA ASP A 358 8.37 -14.93 -10.75
C ASP A 358 8.43 -13.64 -9.90
N GLU A 359 9.27 -12.69 -10.32
CA GLU A 359 9.43 -11.39 -9.69
C GLU A 359 8.18 -10.52 -9.82
N ALA A 360 7.47 -10.59 -10.94
CA ALA A 360 6.26 -9.81 -11.19
C ALA A 360 5.09 -10.24 -10.30
N VAL A 361 5.13 -11.46 -9.78
CA VAL A 361 4.10 -12.04 -8.89
C VAL A 361 4.59 -12.28 -7.47
N GLY A 362 5.85 -11.93 -7.16
CA GLY A 362 6.45 -12.14 -5.85
C GLY A 362 6.61 -13.61 -5.46
N ALA A 363 6.82 -14.52 -6.42
CA ALA A 363 7.02 -15.93 -6.14
C ALA A 363 8.41 -16.17 -5.51
N THR A 364 8.41 -16.57 -4.23
CA THR A 364 9.63 -16.79 -3.44
C THR A 364 9.82 -18.25 -3.04
N TYR A 365 8.75 -19.06 -3.02
CA TYR A 365 8.80 -20.44 -2.57
C TYR A 365 9.41 -21.37 -3.62
N TRP A 366 10.49 -22.07 -3.29
CA TRP A 366 11.14 -23.05 -4.17
C TRP A 366 10.42 -24.40 -4.15
N ILE A 367 10.06 -24.89 -5.34
CA ILE A 367 9.39 -26.18 -5.53
C ILE A 367 10.38 -27.34 -5.31
N ASP A 368 11.61 -27.19 -5.83
CA ASP A 368 12.66 -28.20 -5.74
C ASP A 368 13.76 -27.76 -4.75
N ALA A 369 13.91 -28.51 -3.65
CA ALA A 369 14.88 -28.23 -2.60
C ALA A 369 16.34 -28.33 -3.08
N LYS A 370 16.64 -29.19 -4.06
CA LYS A 370 17.98 -29.29 -4.66
C LYS A 370 18.28 -28.08 -5.52
N ALA A 371 17.33 -27.65 -6.35
CA ALA A 371 17.48 -26.45 -7.15
C ALA A 371 17.67 -25.21 -6.26
N ARG A 372 16.90 -25.12 -5.17
CA ARG A 372 17.13 -24.13 -4.10
C ARG A 372 18.56 -24.19 -3.58
N ALA A 373 19.04 -25.35 -3.16
CA ALA A 373 20.39 -25.49 -2.62
C ALA A 373 21.48 -25.08 -3.63
N GLU A 374 21.30 -25.39 -4.92
CA GLU A 374 22.21 -24.97 -5.99
C GLU A 374 22.18 -23.45 -6.21
N TYR A 375 20.99 -22.83 -6.18
CA TYR A 375 20.82 -21.38 -6.25
C TYR A 375 21.49 -20.68 -5.06
N VAL A 376 21.20 -21.10 -3.83
CA VAL A 376 21.78 -20.52 -2.61
C VAL A 376 23.32 -20.66 -2.63
N LYS A 377 23.84 -21.79 -3.09
CA LYS A 377 25.28 -21.97 -3.28
C LYS A 377 25.87 -20.98 -4.30
N SER A 378 25.14 -20.67 -5.38
CA SER A 378 25.57 -19.70 -6.38
C SER A 378 25.68 -18.26 -5.82
N LEU A 379 24.93 -17.96 -4.76
CA LEU A 379 25.00 -16.70 -4.01
C LEU A 379 26.18 -16.66 -3.01
N GLY A 380 26.98 -17.73 -2.91
CA GLY A 380 28.05 -17.83 -1.92
C GLY A 380 27.52 -17.94 -0.49
N VAL A 381 26.32 -18.49 -0.31
CA VAL A 381 25.71 -18.82 0.98
C VAL A 381 25.89 -20.31 1.24
N VAL A 382 26.26 -20.66 2.46
CA VAL A 382 26.42 -22.05 2.91
C VAL A 382 25.22 -22.41 3.77
N LEU A 383 24.55 -23.51 3.45
CA LEU A 383 23.41 -24.02 4.20
C LEU A 383 23.86 -25.17 5.12
N GLY A 384 23.23 -25.28 6.29
CA GLY A 384 23.40 -26.43 7.19
C GLY A 384 24.75 -26.46 7.92
N ASP A 385 25.50 -25.36 7.95
CA ASP A 385 26.72 -25.19 8.76
C ASP A 385 26.41 -24.62 10.16
N ASN A 386 25.12 -24.45 10.46
CA ASN A 386 24.59 -23.84 11.68
C ASN A 386 25.15 -22.43 11.94
N LYS A 387 25.43 -21.69 10.86
CA LYS A 387 25.88 -20.29 10.89
C LYS A 387 25.11 -19.48 9.83
N PRO A 388 23.86 -19.09 10.13
CA PRO A 388 23.02 -18.39 9.16
C PRO A 388 23.68 -17.15 8.56
N THR A 389 23.55 -17.00 7.24
CA THR A 389 23.99 -15.82 6.50
C THR A 389 22.84 -14.83 6.37
N VAL A 390 23.03 -13.61 6.88
CA VAL A 390 22.09 -12.50 6.80
C VAL A 390 22.67 -11.45 5.85
N ASN A 391 22.04 -11.30 4.68
CA ASN A 391 22.36 -10.25 3.73
C ASN A 391 21.35 -9.11 3.88
N LEU A 392 21.85 -7.89 4.06
CA LEU A 392 21.06 -6.67 4.06
C LEU A 392 21.53 -5.80 2.90
N PHE A 393 20.60 -5.40 2.04
CA PHE A 393 20.83 -4.50 0.91
C PHE A 393 20.06 -3.21 1.13
N VAL A 394 20.75 -2.08 1.18
CA VAL A 394 20.16 -0.78 1.52
C VAL A 394 20.63 0.34 0.62
N MET A 395 19.98 1.48 0.75
CA MET A 395 20.50 2.77 0.31
C MET A 395 20.60 3.64 1.57
N SER A 396 21.75 4.27 1.84
CA SER A 396 22.03 4.89 3.16
C SER A 396 21.09 6.03 3.56
N GLN A 397 20.38 6.67 2.62
CA GLN A 397 19.37 7.69 2.93
C GLN A 397 17.93 7.17 2.89
N CYS A 398 17.73 5.89 2.50
CA CYS A 398 16.39 5.34 2.49
C CYS A 398 15.87 5.16 3.94
N PRO A 399 14.74 5.77 4.31
CA PRO A 399 14.23 5.67 5.68
C PRO A 399 13.82 4.23 6.05
N TYR A 400 13.44 3.41 5.06
CA TYR A 400 13.18 2.00 5.27
C TYR A 400 14.45 1.18 5.49
N GLY A 401 15.55 1.54 4.83
CA GLY A 401 16.87 0.94 5.03
C GLY A 401 17.36 1.22 6.43
N VAL A 402 17.31 2.48 6.85
CA VAL A 402 17.60 2.94 8.21
C VAL A 402 16.79 2.17 9.26
N GLN A 403 15.48 2.02 9.04
CA GLN A 403 14.63 1.23 9.93
C GLN A 403 15.12 -0.21 10.09
N ALA A 404 15.52 -0.86 8.98
CA ALA A 404 16.02 -2.23 9.03
C ALA A 404 17.40 -2.34 9.68
N GLU A 405 18.31 -1.41 9.43
CA GLU A 405 19.63 -1.36 10.07
C GLU A 405 19.51 -1.17 11.59
N ASP A 406 18.68 -0.21 12.02
CA ASP A 406 18.45 0.07 13.44
C ASP A 406 17.77 -1.12 14.15
N ALA A 407 16.83 -1.79 13.47
CA ALA A 407 16.19 -2.99 13.99
C ALA A 407 17.13 -4.20 14.05
N LEU A 408 18.00 -4.38 13.05
CA LEU A 408 18.95 -5.51 13.02
C LEU A 408 20.10 -5.31 13.99
N LYS A 409 20.59 -4.09 14.22
CA LYS A 409 21.76 -3.85 15.06
C LYS A 409 21.72 -4.55 16.43
N PRO A 410 20.68 -4.40 17.28
CA PRO A 410 20.65 -5.09 18.57
C PRO A 410 20.59 -6.63 18.43
N VAL A 411 20.03 -7.15 17.34
CA VAL A 411 20.04 -8.58 17.01
C VAL A 411 21.46 -9.04 16.65
N LEU A 412 22.18 -8.25 15.83
CA LEU A 412 23.58 -8.48 15.48
C LEU A 412 24.50 -8.39 16.71
N ASP A 413 24.22 -7.49 17.66
CA ASP A 413 24.97 -7.39 18.91
C ASP A 413 24.73 -8.64 19.81
N ALA A 414 23.52 -9.18 19.83
CA ALA A 414 23.15 -10.36 20.61
C ALA A 414 23.67 -11.68 20.01
N LEU A 415 23.68 -11.80 18.69
CA LEU A 415 24.16 -12.98 17.98
C LEU A 415 25.68 -12.90 17.71
N GLY A 416 26.23 -11.74 17.40
CA GLY A 416 27.66 -11.60 17.14
C GLY A 416 28.15 -12.51 16.00
N THR A 417 29.25 -13.23 16.22
CA THR A 417 29.97 -13.98 15.17
C THR A 417 29.41 -15.38 14.87
N ILE A 418 28.35 -15.81 15.56
CA ILE A 418 27.65 -17.09 15.26
C ILE A 418 26.69 -16.99 14.07
N ILE A 419 26.55 -15.80 13.49
CA ILE A 419 25.95 -15.58 12.17
C ILE A 419 27.00 -14.96 11.23
N GLU A 420 26.73 -14.98 9.95
CA GLU A 420 27.46 -14.21 8.96
C GLU A 420 26.61 -13.03 8.48
N PHE A 421 26.96 -11.81 8.85
CA PHE A 421 26.26 -10.61 8.40
C PHE A 421 26.98 -9.92 7.24
N ARG A 422 26.25 -9.61 6.18
CA ARG A 422 26.75 -8.91 4.99
C ARG A 422 25.86 -7.70 4.69
N LEU A 423 26.41 -6.51 4.81
CA LEU A 423 25.74 -5.26 4.40
C LEU A 423 26.24 -4.83 3.03
N ASN A 424 25.31 -4.60 2.11
CA ASN A 424 25.59 -4.15 0.75
C ASN A 424 24.66 -3.01 0.33
N TYR A 425 25.04 -2.29 -0.73
CA TYR A 425 24.37 -1.07 -1.16
C TYR A 425 23.79 -1.19 -2.56
N ILE A 426 22.59 -0.62 -2.72
CA ILE A 426 21.85 -0.55 -3.98
C ILE A 426 22.18 0.79 -4.65
N ALA A 427 22.95 0.74 -5.71
CA ALA A 427 23.26 1.88 -6.56
C ALA A 427 23.54 1.38 -7.99
N SER A 428 23.58 2.28 -8.96
CA SER A 428 23.90 1.93 -10.36
C SER A 428 25.12 2.71 -10.85
N ALA A 429 25.87 2.11 -11.78
CA ALA A 429 27.00 2.79 -12.41
C ALA A 429 26.50 3.92 -13.32
N SER A 430 27.17 5.07 -13.29
CA SER A 430 26.84 6.24 -14.12
C SER A 430 28.12 6.92 -14.59
N GLY A 431 28.50 6.71 -15.84
CA GLY A 431 29.81 7.14 -16.37
C GLY A 431 30.97 6.55 -15.55
N ASP A 432 31.86 7.44 -15.07
CA ASP A 432 32.99 7.09 -14.20
C ASP A 432 32.63 7.08 -12.68
N GLY A 433 31.34 7.20 -12.37
CA GLY A 433 30.80 7.28 -11.01
C GLY A 433 29.62 6.34 -10.76
N PHE A 434 28.83 6.67 -9.75
CA PHE A 434 27.63 5.93 -9.37
C PHE A 434 26.45 6.89 -9.18
N GLN A 435 25.25 6.37 -9.26
CA GLN A 435 24.01 7.07 -9.00
C GLN A 435 23.10 6.24 -8.09
N SER A 436 22.33 6.90 -7.24
CA SER A 436 21.34 6.29 -6.36
C SER A 436 20.03 7.10 -6.39
N LEU A 437 18.98 6.59 -5.74
CA LEU A 437 17.67 7.25 -5.73
C LEU A 437 17.68 8.59 -4.98
N HIS A 438 18.51 8.74 -3.94
CA HIS A 438 18.62 9.98 -3.16
C HIS A 438 19.81 10.87 -3.60
N GLY A 439 20.41 10.58 -4.75
CA GLY A 439 21.45 11.39 -5.36
C GLY A 439 22.84 11.21 -4.77
N GLN A 440 23.77 12.10 -5.13
CA GLN A 440 25.21 11.89 -4.88
C GLN A 440 25.58 11.78 -3.39
N ALA A 441 24.86 12.47 -2.50
CA ALA A 441 25.16 12.43 -1.07
C ALA A 441 24.97 11.03 -0.47
N GLU A 442 24.03 10.24 -1.00
CA GLU A 442 23.82 8.84 -0.63
C GLU A 442 24.94 7.96 -1.17
N VAL A 443 25.30 8.11 -2.45
CA VAL A 443 26.46 7.41 -3.03
C VAL A 443 27.73 7.65 -2.21
N ASP A 444 27.99 8.89 -1.83
CA ASP A 444 29.17 9.24 -1.04
C ASP A 444 29.13 8.61 0.36
N GLU A 445 27.94 8.46 0.95
CA GLU A 445 27.77 7.79 2.23
C GLU A 445 27.88 6.27 2.11
N ASP A 446 27.28 5.65 1.10
CA ASP A 446 27.44 4.22 0.81
C ASP A 446 28.93 3.86 0.68
N ILE A 447 29.71 4.71 -0.01
CA ILE A 447 31.18 4.60 -0.09
C ILE A 447 31.83 4.68 1.30
N ARG A 448 31.44 5.65 2.14
CA ARG A 448 31.98 5.79 3.50
C ARG A 448 31.63 4.57 4.35
N GLN A 449 30.42 4.02 4.25
CA GLN A 449 30.02 2.87 5.05
C GLN A 449 30.76 1.58 4.63
N VAL A 450 30.97 1.32 3.33
CA VAL A 450 31.83 0.19 2.90
C VAL A 450 33.29 0.39 3.31
N CYS A 451 33.80 1.63 3.31
CA CYS A 451 35.13 1.96 3.81
C CYS A 451 35.22 1.75 5.34
N ALA A 452 34.22 2.18 6.10
CA ALA A 452 34.14 2.00 7.54
C ALA A 452 34.14 0.50 7.90
N ALA A 453 33.37 -0.32 7.18
CA ALA A 453 33.34 -1.77 7.34
C ALA A 453 34.72 -2.41 7.11
N LYS A 454 35.47 -1.92 6.12
CA LYS A 454 36.83 -2.40 5.84
C LYS A 454 37.85 -1.97 6.91
N ILE A 455 37.84 -0.69 7.29
CA ILE A 455 38.84 -0.10 8.18
C ILE A 455 38.61 -0.54 9.64
N ALA A 456 37.35 -0.64 10.05
CA ALA A 456 36.96 -0.90 11.41
C ALA A 456 35.73 -1.85 11.48
N PRO A 457 35.90 -3.14 11.13
CA PRO A 457 34.80 -4.12 11.03
C PRO A 457 34.03 -4.35 12.33
N ASN A 458 34.63 -4.08 13.49
CA ASN A 458 33.94 -4.19 14.79
C ASN A 458 33.27 -2.88 15.24
N LYS A 459 33.37 -1.80 14.45
CA LYS A 459 32.88 -0.46 14.82
C LYS A 459 31.95 0.16 13.77
N TYR A 460 31.96 -0.33 12.53
CA TYR A 460 31.20 0.30 11.44
C TYR A 460 29.68 0.30 11.68
N LEU A 461 29.12 -0.70 12.36
CA LEU A 461 27.69 -0.69 12.73
C LEU A 461 27.34 0.43 13.72
N ASN A 462 28.28 0.86 14.58
CA ASN A 462 28.07 2.02 15.44
C ASN A 462 28.15 3.32 14.63
N TYR A 463 28.99 3.35 13.61
CA TYR A 463 29.07 4.48 12.67
C TYR A 463 27.76 4.64 11.89
N ILE A 464 27.21 3.55 11.35
CA ILE A 464 25.92 3.52 10.65
C ILE A 464 24.80 3.95 11.60
N ALA A 465 24.70 3.37 12.80
CA ALA A 465 23.69 3.78 13.78
C ALA A 465 23.80 5.26 14.19
N CYS A 466 24.99 5.86 14.13
CA CYS A 466 25.14 7.29 14.32
C CYS A 466 24.64 8.09 13.11
N GLN A 467 24.95 7.65 11.88
CA GLN A 467 24.47 8.26 10.64
C GLN A 467 22.94 8.25 10.55
N ASN A 468 22.33 7.12 10.94
CA ASN A 468 20.89 6.89 10.89
C ASN A 468 20.07 7.89 11.72
N LYS A 469 20.66 8.49 12.75
CA LYS A 469 20.03 9.57 13.55
C LYS A 469 19.71 10.82 12.71
N ASP A 470 20.38 11.01 11.57
CA ASP A 470 20.15 12.11 10.63
C ASP A 470 20.48 11.66 9.18
N ALA A 471 19.77 10.62 8.72
CA ALA A 471 19.99 9.99 7.42
C ALA A 471 19.72 10.93 6.23
N LYS A 472 18.97 12.03 6.42
CA LYS A 472 18.76 13.03 5.36
C LYS A 472 19.98 13.93 5.13
N ASN A 473 20.91 13.98 6.09
CA ASN A 473 22.08 14.87 6.06
C ASN A 473 23.40 14.11 6.21
N VAL A 474 23.47 12.86 5.73
CA VAL A 474 24.65 11.97 5.80
C VAL A 474 25.96 12.61 5.33
N GLY A 475 25.89 13.52 4.35
CA GLY A 475 27.06 14.25 3.86
C GLY A 475 27.69 15.19 4.89
N SER A 476 26.97 15.60 5.93
CA SER A 476 27.40 16.63 6.89
C SER A 476 27.74 16.10 8.29
N ASN A 477 27.19 14.94 8.68
CA ASN A 477 27.33 14.38 10.02
C ASN A 477 28.41 13.27 10.12
N TRP A 478 28.96 12.78 9.00
CA TRP A 478 29.89 11.65 8.97
C TRP A 478 31.14 11.81 9.82
N GLU A 479 31.75 13.00 9.85
CA GLU A 479 32.96 13.22 10.68
C GLU A 479 32.67 13.06 12.17
N LYS A 480 31.53 13.57 12.63
CA LYS A 480 31.08 13.41 14.02
C LYS A 480 30.88 11.93 14.33
N CYS A 481 30.20 11.20 13.45
CA CYS A 481 29.93 9.78 13.62
C CYS A 481 31.19 8.91 13.59
N ALA A 482 32.18 9.26 12.76
CA ALA A 482 33.47 8.60 12.75
C ALA A 482 34.18 8.76 14.10
N VAL A 483 34.19 9.98 14.67
CA VAL A 483 34.78 10.24 16.00
C VAL A 483 34.02 9.50 17.11
N GLU A 484 32.69 9.61 17.14
CA GLU A 484 31.83 8.97 18.16
C GLU A 484 32.00 7.45 18.16
N SER A 485 32.19 6.86 16.97
CA SER A 485 32.38 5.41 16.81
C SER A 485 33.84 4.95 16.92
N GLY A 486 34.79 5.88 17.09
CA GLY A 486 36.21 5.58 17.18
C GLY A 486 36.83 5.04 15.88
N ILE A 487 36.37 5.53 14.73
CA ILE A 487 36.93 5.30 13.39
C ILE A 487 37.84 6.48 13.04
N ASP A 488 39.02 6.18 12.49
CA ASP A 488 39.97 7.21 12.07
C ASP A 488 39.41 8.01 10.88
N LYS A 489 39.13 9.30 11.12
CA LYS A 489 38.54 10.19 10.11
C LYS A 489 39.39 10.31 8.85
N SER A 490 40.71 10.39 9.01
CA SER A 490 41.63 10.60 7.90
C SER A 490 41.70 9.36 7.01
N ALA A 491 41.75 8.17 7.62
CA ALA A 491 41.71 6.90 6.91
C ALA A 491 40.36 6.69 6.20
N LEU A 492 39.25 7.00 6.87
CA LEU A 492 37.92 6.91 6.28
C LEU A 492 37.78 7.84 5.06
N LYS A 493 38.20 9.10 5.19
CA LYS A 493 38.23 10.06 4.10
C LYS A 493 39.12 9.60 2.95
N ALA A 494 40.34 9.15 3.25
CA ALA A 494 41.28 8.68 2.23
C ALA A 494 40.74 7.45 1.46
N CYS A 495 40.06 6.53 2.13
CA CYS A 495 39.39 5.42 1.48
C CYS A 495 38.24 5.90 0.58
N ALA A 496 37.37 6.76 1.11
CA ALA A 496 36.15 7.18 0.41
C ALA A 496 36.44 8.05 -0.83
N GLU A 497 37.41 8.96 -0.75
CA GLU A 497 37.82 9.80 -1.88
C GLU A 497 38.76 9.06 -2.85
N GLY A 498 39.31 7.91 -2.43
CA GLY A 498 40.24 7.11 -3.20
C GLY A 498 39.59 6.10 -4.15
N PRO A 499 40.39 5.48 -5.04
CA PRO A 499 39.92 4.40 -5.91
C PRO A 499 39.47 3.16 -5.11
N GLU A 500 39.95 3.00 -3.87
CA GLU A 500 39.59 1.89 -2.99
C GLU A 500 38.09 1.92 -2.63
N GLY A 501 37.57 3.06 -2.15
CA GLY A 501 36.15 3.19 -1.81
C GLY A 501 35.23 2.94 -3.00
N LYS A 502 35.59 3.47 -4.17
CA LYS A 502 34.86 3.20 -5.43
C LYS A 502 34.87 1.71 -5.79
N GLY A 503 36.01 1.03 -5.61
CA GLY A 503 36.12 -0.41 -5.83
C GLY A 503 35.26 -1.22 -4.88
N LEU A 504 35.20 -0.83 -3.61
CA LEU A 504 34.37 -1.47 -2.59
C LEU A 504 32.88 -1.29 -2.88
N LEU A 505 32.42 -0.08 -3.22
CA LEU A 505 31.03 0.16 -3.60
C LEU A 505 30.67 -0.61 -4.88
N SER A 506 31.55 -0.64 -5.89
CA SER A 506 31.33 -1.46 -7.09
C SER A 506 31.18 -2.95 -6.78
N ALA A 507 31.97 -3.50 -5.85
CA ALA A 507 31.82 -4.88 -5.40
C ALA A 507 30.49 -5.09 -4.65
N SER A 508 30.08 -4.13 -3.84
CA SER A 508 28.81 -4.15 -3.11
C SER A 508 27.60 -4.12 -4.04
N ILE A 509 27.59 -3.24 -5.04
CA ILE A 509 26.55 -3.18 -6.09
C ILE A 509 26.46 -4.50 -6.85
N LYS A 510 27.59 -5.16 -7.14
CA LYS A 510 27.57 -6.49 -7.77
C LYS A 510 26.88 -7.53 -6.88
N GLN A 511 27.04 -7.46 -5.56
CA GLN A 511 26.31 -8.33 -4.64
C GLN A 511 24.81 -7.98 -4.65
N ALA A 512 24.44 -6.70 -4.57
CA ALA A 512 23.03 -6.29 -4.67
C ALA A 512 22.36 -6.82 -5.95
N ASN A 513 23.04 -6.66 -7.10
CA ASN A 513 22.55 -7.17 -8.38
C ASN A 513 22.48 -8.70 -8.43
N LEU A 514 23.45 -9.41 -7.85
CA LEU A 514 23.45 -10.88 -7.80
C LEU A 514 22.24 -11.43 -7.02
N PHE A 515 21.83 -10.73 -5.97
CA PHE A 515 20.65 -11.06 -5.17
C PHE A 515 19.35 -10.47 -5.72
N GLY A 516 19.40 -9.74 -6.85
CA GLY A 516 18.22 -9.07 -7.41
C GLY A 516 17.64 -7.97 -6.51
N ALA A 517 18.44 -7.40 -5.60
CA ALA A 517 18.02 -6.37 -4.68
C ALA A 517 17.80 -5.04 -5.41
N THR A 518 16.54 -4.75 -5.75
CA THR A 518 16.12 -3.50 -6.42
C THR A 518 15.44 -2.51 -5.47
N GLY A 519 15.14 -2.92 -4.22
CA GLY A 519 14.49 -2.07 -3.23
C GLY A 519 15.24 -2.05 -1.89
N SER A 520 15.25 -0.90 -1.22
CA SER A 520 15.81 -0.76 0.13
C SER A 520 14.69 -0.77 1.19
N PRO A 521 14.79 -1.64 2.22
CA PRO A 521 15.74 -2.73 2.37
C PRO A 521 15.30 -3.95 1.55
N THR A 522 16.27 -4.69 1.03
CA THR A 522 16.10 -6.11 0.69
C THR A 522 16.86 -6.92 1.74
N ILE A 523 16.20 -7.89 2.36
CA ILE A 523 16.79 -8.72 3.41
C ILE A 523 16.71 -10.17 2.97
N ASN A 524 17.80 -10.89 3.11
CA ASN A 524 17.87 -12.30 2.76
C ASN A 524 18.56 -13.10 3.88
N ILE A 525 17.93 -14.19 4.30
CA ILE A 525 18.42 -15.09 5.37
C ILE A 525 18.62 -16.46 4.73
N ASP A 526 19.86 -16.96 4.72
CA ASP A 526 20.22 -18.26 4.13
C ASP A 526 19.75 -18.44 2.68
N GLY A 527 19.80 -17.36 1.90
CA GLY A 527 19.41 -17.37 0.50
C GLY A 527 17.92 -17.20 0.26
N GLU A 528 17.10 -17.05 1.30
CA GLU A 528 15.66 -16.74 1.18
C GLU A 528 15.32 -15.30 1.53
N ASP A 529 14.43 -14.70 0.75
CA ASP A 529 13.97 -13.34 0.97
C ASP A 529 13.11 -13.24 2.24
N TYR A 530 13.43 -12.27 3.08
CA TYR A 530 12.69 -11.97 4.29
C TYR A 530 11.63 -10.90 4.01
N GLY A 531 10.36 -11.30 4.07
CA GLY A 531 9.19 -10.41 3.93
C GLY A 531 8.49 -10.05 5.25
N GLY A 532 9.12 -10.34 6.40
CA GLY A 532 8.53 -10.08 7.72
C GLY A 532 8.62 -8.60 8.15
N ALA A 533 8.06 -8.30 9.31
CA ALA A 533 8.11 -6.95 9.88
C ALA A 533 9.56 -6.49 10.14
N ARG A 534 9.86 -5.20 9.94
CA ARG A 534 11.19 -4.63 10.19
C ARG A 534 11.36 -4.25 11.66
N THR A 535 11.21 -5.23 12.54
CA THR A 535 11.43 -5.09 13.98
C THR A 535 12.51 -6.05 14.44
N ALA A 536 13.19 -5.70 15.53
CA ALA A 536 14.25 -6.53 16.09
C ALA A 536 13.72 -7.93 16.43
N SER A 537 12.54 -8.02 17.05
CA SER A 537 11.98 -9.32 17.42
C SER A 537 11.63 -10.21 16.21
N ALA A 538 11.04 -9.63 15.15
CA ALA A 538 10.64 -10.37 13.96
C ALA A 538 11.86 -10.85 13.16
N MET A 539 12.87 -9.99 12.99
CA MET A 539 14.13 -10.34 12.34
C MET A 539 14.92 -11.37 13.14
N GLN A 540 15.02 -11.21 14.48
CA GLN A 540 15.63 -12.21 15.35
C GLN A 540 14.92 -13.56 15.23
N ALA A 541 13.59 -13.59 15.24
CA ALA A 541 12.83 -14.82 15.12
C ALA A 541 13.14 -15.55 13.81
N ALA A 542 13.23 -14.82 12.69
CA ALA A 542 13.56 -15.38 11.39
C ALA A 542 15.01 -15.90 11.33
N ILE A 543 16.00 -15.12 11.79
CA ILE A 543 17.41 -15.54 11.84
C ILE A 543 17.57 -16.77 12.75
N CYS A 544 16.90 -16.76 13.90
CA CYS A 544 16.92 -17.87 14.85
C CYS A 544 16.15 -19.11 14.38
N ALA A 545 15.30 -19.00 13.37
CA ALA A 545 14.65 -20.13 12.73
C ALA A 545 15.57 -20.81 11.70
N ALA A 546 16.60 -20.11 11.20
CA ALA A 546 17.57 -20.65 10.26
C ALA A 546 18.67 -21.52 10.92
N PHE A 547 18.82 -21.47 12.24
CA PHE A 547 19.72 -22.40 12.96
C PHE A 547 19.14 -23.81 13.01
N ASP A 548 20.00 -24.80 12.81
CA ASP A 548 19.67 -26.20 12.97
C ASP A 548 19.78 -26.63 14.45
N GLY A 549 18.76 -27.33 14.95
CA GLY A 549 18.81 -27.92 16.29
C GLY A 549 18.73 -26.91 17.44
N VAL A 550 19.74 -26.90 18.32
CA VAL A 550 19.72 -26.07 19.54
C VAL A 550 20.06 -24.62 19.20
N LYS A 551 19.08 -23.74 19.41
CA LYS A 551 19.24 -22.30 19.16
C LYS A 551 20.27 -21.66 20.10
N PRO A 552 21.14 -20.77 19.61
CA PRO A 552 22.11 -20.07 20.44
C PRO A 552 21.49 -19.18 21.53
N GLU A 553 22.28 -18.83 22.57
CA GLU A 553 21.79 -18.01 23.68
C GLU A 553 21.27 -16.64 23.23
N GLY A 554 21.91 -16.03 22.20
CA GLY A 554 21.45 -14.77 21.62
C GLY A 554 20.03 -14.82 21.03
N CYS A 555 19.50 -16.01 20.72
CA CYS A 555 18.11 -16.19 20.30
C CYS A 555 17.08 -16.06 21.43
N LYS A 556 17.54 -15.94 22.69
CA LYS A 556 16.68 -15.69 23.86
C LYS A 556 16.64 -14.22 24.26
N ALA A 557 17.40 -13.35 23.60
CA ALA A 557 17.34 -11.92 23.85
C ALA A 557 15.92 -11.41 23.58
N VAL A 558 15.43 -10.53 24.45
CA VAL A 558 14.10 -9.93 24.32
C VAL A 558 14.28 -8.47 23.93
N PHE A 559 13.68 -8.08 22.81
CA PHE A 559 13.69 -6.71 22.32
C PHE A 559 12.33 -6.07 22.51
N THR A 560 12.32 -4.83 22.98
CA THR A 560 11.11 -4.00 22.98
C THR A 560 10.98 -3.38 21.61
N ASP A 561 10.09 -3.93 20.78
CA ASP A 561 9.77 -3.34 19.49
C ASP A 561 9.06 -2.01 19.72
N ALA A 562 9.72 -0.91 19.34
CA ALA A 562 9.06 0.37 19.27
C ALA A 562 8.04 0.33 18.13
N ALA A 563 6.85 0.92 18.33
CA ALA A 563 5.95 1.23 17.22
C ALA A 563 6.63 2.30 16.36
N VAL A 564 7.34 1.87 15.33
CA VAL A 564 7.93 2.79 14.35
C VAL A 564 6.86 3.03 13.29
N ALA A 565 6.42 4.28 13.15
CA ALA A 565 5.56 4.68 12.05
C ALA A 565 6.18 4.20 10.73
N ALA A 566 5.40 3.55 9.88
CA ALA A 566 5.90 3.14 8.57
C ALA A 566 6.38 4.40 7.84
N PRO A 567 7.65 4.45 7.38
CA PRO A 567 8.09 5.56 6.56
C PRO A 567 7.15 5.75 5.36
N THR A 568 6.93 6.99 4.93
CA THR A 568 6.15 7.29 3.73
C THR A 568 7.09 7.43 2.52
N GLY A 569 6.67 6.94 1.34
CA GLY A 569 7.46 6.96 0.10
C GLY A 569 7.86 5.57 -0.41
N GLY A 570 8.55 5.50 -1.54
CA GLY A 570 9.05 4.26 -2.14
C GLY A 570 10.55 4.32 -2.37
N CYS A 571 11.28 3.32 -1.89
CA CYS A 571 12.72 3.16 -2.12
C CYS A 571 12.99 1.96 -3.05
N GLY A 572 12.39 1.95 -4.24
CA GLY A 572 12.63 0.95 -5.28
C GLY A 572 13.09 1.61 -6.58
N VAL A 573 14.09 1.03 -7.25
CA VAL A 573 14.54 1.45 -8.59
C VAL A 573 13.70 0.85 -9.71
#